data_AF-A0A6F9ABK3-F1
#
_entry.id   AF-A0A6F9ABK3-F1
#
_cell.length_a   1.000
_cell.length_b   1.000
_cell.length_c   1.000
_cell.angle_alpha   90.00
_cell.angle_beta   90.00
_cell.angle_gamma   90.00
#
_symmetry.space_group_name_H-M   'P 1'
#
loop_
_entity.id
_entity.type
_entity.pdbx_description
1 polymer ?
#
loop_
_entity_poly.entity_id
_entity_poly.type
_entity_poly.pdbx_seq_one_letter_code
_entity_poly.pdbx_strand_id
1 'polypeptide(L)'
;VYHALQKTRPQQKVVFFHPDYLIELGRFWHRRGQRARRLSTGLMLASTALEICEQVHLYGFWPFPLDLSHNPLPHHYYDNVGPSRRMHAMPEEFLLLLQLHSQGALQLHVGPCTL
;
A
#
# COMPACT_ATOMS: atom_id res chain seq x y z
N VAL A 1 -4.56 18.34 0.60
CA VAL A 1 -5.76 17.67 1.15
C VAL A 1 -6.94 18.63 1.29
N TYR A 2 -6.77 19.83 1.88
CA TYR A 2 -7.87 20.80 2.04
C TYR A 2 -8.48 21.36 0.73
N HIS A 3 -7.72 21.43 -0.37
CA HIS A 3 -8.26 21.87 -1.67
C HIS A 3 -9.26 20.89 -2.30
N ALA A 4 -9.15 19.59 -2.02
CA ALA A 4 -10.13 18.60 -2.49
C ALA A 4 -11.49 18.70 -1.78
N LEU A 5 -11.55 19.47 -0.68
CA LEU A 5 -12.76 19.74 0.11
C LEU A 5 -13.31 21.15 -0.12
N GLN A 6 -12.67 21.98 -0.98
CA GLN A 6 -13.32 23.21 -1.43
C GLN A 6 -14.61 22.82 -2.13
N LYS A 7 -15.72 23.48 -1.75
CA LYS A 7 -17.08 23.22 -2.21
C LYS A 7 -17.27 23.49 -3.71
N THR A 8 -16.62 22.73 -4.58
CA THR A 8 -17.32 22.26 -5.77
C THR A 8 -18.36 21.27 -5.25
N ARG A 9 -19.60 21.33 -5.75
CA ARG A 9 -20.63 20.32 -5.48
C ARG A 9 -20.64 19.31 -6.64
N PRO A 10 -19.58 18.51 -6.89
CA PRO A 10 -19.74 17.42 -7.83
C PRO A 10 -20.68 16.40 -7.19
N GLN A 11 -21.58 15.79 -7.97
CA GLN A 11 -22.42 14.66 -7.53
C GLN A 11 -21.60 13.37 -7.31
N GLN A 12 -20.33 13.50 -6.93
CA GLN A 12 -19.39 12.40 -6.84
C GLN A 12 -19.55 11.69 -5.51
N LYS A 13 -19.88 10.40 -5.58
CA LYS A 13 -19.88 9.53 -4.40
C LYS A 13 -18.43 9.34 -3.94
N VAL A 14 -18.15 9.78 -2.72
CA VAL A 14 -16.86 9.56 -2.04
C VAL A 14 -17.06 8.51 -0.96
N VAL A 15 -16.13 7.56 -0.87
CA VAL A 15 -16.10 6.54 0.18
C VAL A 15 -14.84 6.71 1.00
N PHE A 16 -14.98 6.51 2.31
CA PHE A 16 -13.88 6.58 3.27
C PHE A 16 -13.82 5.28 4.05
N PHE A 17 -12.61 4.89 4.48
CA PHE A 17 -12.46 3.77 5.40
C PHE A 17 -13.22 4.03 6.70
N HIS A 18 -13.96 3.02 7.16
CA HIS A 18 -14.58 3.07 8.47
C HIS A 18 -13.49 3.06 9.56
N PRO A 19 -13.55 3.93 10.59
CA PRO A 19 -12.53 3.98 11.64
C PRO A 19 -12.32 2.63 12.34
N ASP A 20 -13.40 1.92 12.66
CA ASP A 20 -13.32 0.60 13.32
C ASP A 20 -12.63 -0.43 12.44
N TYR A 21 -12.87 -0.39 11.11
CA TYR A 21 -12.17 -1.26 10.17
C TYR A 21 -10.65 -1.01 10.24
N LEU A 22 -10.21 0.25 10.26
CA LEU A 22 -8.79 0.59 10.36
C LEU A 22 -8.16 0.12 11.68
N ILE A 23 -8.90 0.18 12.79
CA ILE A 23 -8.44 -0.30 14.09
C ILE A 23 -8.27 -1.82 14.05
N GLU A 24 -9.28 -2.54 13.58
CA GLU A 24 -9.24 -4.01 13.50
C GLU A 24 -8.18 -4.50 12.52
N LEU A 25 -8.03 -3.82 11.39
CA LEU A 25 -6.98 -4.13 10.41
C LEU A 25 -5.59 -3.93 11.00
N GLY A 26 -5.39 -2.85 11.77
CA GLY A 26 -4.17 -2.63 12.53
C GLY A 26 -3.88 -3.77 13.51
N ARG A 27 -4.89 -4.19 14.30
CA ARG A 27 -4.76 -5.32 15.24
C ARG A 27 -4.49 -6.65 14.54
N PHE A 28 -5.08 -6.87 13.37
CA PHE A 28 -4.91 -8.09 12.57
C PHE A 28 -3.47 -8.27 12.11
N TRP A 29 -2.87 -7.21 11.56
CA TRP A 29 -1.48 -7.22 11.10
C TRP A 29 -0.49 -7.16 12.25
N HIS A 30 -0.83 -6.48 13.35
CA HIS A 30 0.01 -6.47 14.55
C HIS A 30 0.23 -7.87 15.12
N ARG A 31 -0.83 -8.68 15.20
CA ARG A 31 -0.76 -10.10 15.60
C ARG A 31 0.08 -10.96 14.65
N ARG A 32 0.36 -10.49 13.44
CA ARG A 32 1.19 -11.16 12.42
C ARG A 32 2.60 -10.59 12.32
N GLY A 33 3.03 -9.82 13.32
CA GLY A 33 4.39 -9.31 13.42
C GLY A 33 4.60 -7.91 12.85
N GLN A 34 3.56 -7.24 12.34
CA GLN A 34 3.68 -5.85 11.90
C GLN A 34 3.71 -4.92 13.12
N ARG A 35 4.83 -4.23 13.35
CA ARG A 35 5.05 -3.37 14.54
C ARG A 35 5.11 -1.86 14.27
N ALA A 36 4.82 -1.42 13.05
CA ALA A 36 4.72 -0.01 12.73
C ALA A 36 3.59 0.65 13.51
N ARG A 37 3.75 1.96 13.77
CA ARG A 37 2.73 2.77 14.43
C ARG A 37 1.44 2.82 13.61
N ARG A 38 1.54 2.81 12.29
CA ARG A 38 0.40 2.78 11.37
C ARG A 38 0.78 2.04 10.10
N LEU A 39 -0.15 1.23 9.58
CA LEU A 39 -0.03 0.64 8.24
C LEU A 39 0.03 1.74 7.17
N SER A 40 0.76 1.49 6.09
CA SER A 40 0.69 2.35 4.91
C SER A 40 -0.70 2.29 4.26
N THR A 41 -1.07 3.35 3.53
CA THR A 41 -2.30 3.35 2.73
C THR A 41 -2.32 2.21 1.72
N GLY A 42 -1.16 1.84 1.17
CA GLY A 42 -1.07 0.73 0.23
C GLY A 42 -1.38 -0.61 0.87
N LEU A 43 -0.88 -0.90 2.07
CA LEU A 43 -1.22 -2.15 2.78
C LEU A 43 -2.69 -2.16 3.25
N MET A 44 -3.23 -1.01 3.64
CA MET A 44 -4.66 -0.88 3.95
C MET A 44 -5.53 -1.24 2.73
N LEU A 45 -5.25 -0.66 1.56
CA LEU A 45 -5.97 -0.95 0.32
C LEU A 45 -5.76 -2.39 -0.17
N ALA A 46 -4.55 -2.93 -0.05
CA ALA A 46 -4.28 -4.33 -0.42
C ALA A 46 -5.10 -5.30 0.44
N SER A 47 -5.21 -5.03 1.75
CA SER A 47 -6.02 -5.86 2.65
C SER A 47 -7.50 -5.82 2.29
N THR A 48 -8.02 -4.62 2.01
CA THR A 48 -9.42 -4.46 1.59
C THR A 48 -9.69 -5.14 0.25
N ALA A 49 -8.77 -5.02 -0.71
CA ALA A 49 -8.89 -5.70 -2.00
C ALA A 49 -8.95 -7.23 -1.83
N LEU A 50 -8.14 -7.80 -0.94
CA LEU A 50 -8.18 -9.24 -0.62
C LEU A 50 -9.51 -9.70 -0.01
N GLU A 51 -10.26 -8.80 0.63
CA GLU A 51 -11.57 -9.11 1.21
C GLU A 51 -12.72 -9.04 0.18
N ILE A 52 -12.57 -8.26 -0.90
CA ILE A 52 -13.69 -7.95 -1.82
C ILE A 52 -13.43 -8.31 -3.28
N CYS A 53 -12.20 -8.65 -3.66
CA CYS A 53 -11.82 -9.00 -5.03
C CYS A 53 -11.46 -10.48 -5.11
N GLU A 54 -11.82 -11.12 -6.23
CA GLU A 54 -11.44 -12.51 -6.51
C GLU A 54 -9.94 -12.64 -6.81
N GLN A 55 -9.36 -11.63 -7.48
CA GLN A 55 -7.94 -11.58 -7.83
C GLN A 55 -7.40 -10.18 -7.53
N VAL A 56 -6.21 -10.13 -6.92
CA VAL A 56 -5.54 -8.88 -6.53
C VAL A 56 -4.17 -8.82 -7.18
N HIS A 57 -3.95 -7.80 -8.00
CA HIS A 57 -2.65 -7.48 -8.60
C HIS A 57 -2.16 -6.15 -8.05
N LEU A 58 -0.99 -6.16 -7.41
CA LEU A 58 -0.37 -4.97 -6.83
C LEU A 58 0.75 -4.46 -7.73
N TYR A 59 0.74 -3.15 -7.95
CA TYR A 59 1.74 -2.43 -8.74
C TYR A 59 2.30 -1.27 -7.91
N GLY A 60 3.55 -0.89 -8.16
CA GLY A 60 4.18 0.28 -7.54
C GLY A 60 4.49 0.14 -6.04
N PHE A 61 4.36 -1.06 -5.47
CA PHE A 61 4.73 -1.32 -4.08
C PHE A 61 6.20 -1.75 -4.01
N TRP A 62 7.11 -0.77 -4.02
CA TRP A 62 8.56 -1.00 -3.97
C TRP A 62 9.23 0.05 -3.05
N PRO A 63 9.56 -0.30 -1.80
CA PRO A 63 10.04 0.66 -0.81
C PRO A 63 11.57 0.82 -0.80
N PHE A 64 12.26 0.51 -1.91
CA PHE A 64 13.72 0.52 -2.00
C PHE A 64 14.22 1.57 -3.00
N PRO A 65 15.40 2.16 -2.75
CA PRO A 65 15.92 3.25 -3.58
C PRO A 65 16.59 2.77 -4.88
N LEU A 66 16.65 1.46 -5.11
CA LEU A 66 17.26 0.84 -6.28
C LEU A 66 16.23 -0.06 -6.94
N ASP A 67 16.22 -0.11 -8.27
CA ASP A 67 15.46 -1.10 -9.02
C ASP A 67 16.15 -2.48 -8.99
N LEU A 68 15.54 -3.48 -9.66
CA LEU A 68 16.09 -4.84 -9.76
C LEU A 68 17.43 -4.90 -10.52
N SER A 69 17.74 -3.88 -11.33
CA SER A 69 18.98 -3.73 -12.11
C SER A 69 20.01 -2.85 -11.39
N HIS A 70 19.78 -2.51 -10.12
CA HIS A 70 20.63 -1.64 -9.30
C HIS A 70 20.74 -0.18 -9.77
N ASN A 71 19.80 0.29 -10.60
CA ASN A 71 19.74 1.71 -10.96
C ASN A 71 19.04 2.51 -9.84
N PRO A 72 19.44 3.78 -9.61
CA PRO A 72 18.71 4.67 -8.71
C PRO A 72 17.25 4.83 -9.14
N LEU A 73 16.34 4.60 -8.19
CA LEU A 73 14.90 4.70 -8.40
C LEU A 73 14.31 5.76 -7.45
N PRO A 74 13.61 6.78 -7.97
CA PRO A 74 12.91 7.75 -7.14
C PRO A 74 11.86 7.08 -6.24
N HIS A 75 11.58 7.67 -5.07
CA HIS A 75 10.61 7.08 -4.14
C HIS A 75 9.20 6.98 -4.71
N HIS A 76 8.73 8.01 -5.40
CA HIS A 76 7.45 7.99 -6.10
C HIS A 76 7.69 7.96 -7.61
N TYR A 77 6.71 7.47 -8.37
CA TYR A 77 6.80 7.47 -9.83
C TYR A 77 6.75 8.88 -10.44
N TYR A 78 6.36 9.89 -9.66
CA TYR A 78 6.20 11.29 -10.08
C TYR A 78 7.14 12.27 -9.37
N ASP A 79 7.82 11.87 -8.28
CA ASP A 79 8.77 12.70 -7.54
C ASP A 79 9.72 11.85 -6.68
N ASN A 80 10.59 12.48 -5.87
CA ASN A 80 11.51 11.77 -4.99
C ASN A 80 11.29 12.04 -3.48
N VAL A 81 10.04 12.31 -3.09
CA VAL A 81 9.69 12.61 -1.69
C VAL A 81 9.50 11.32 -0.90
N GLY A 82 10.43 11.00 0.02
CA GLY A 82 10.35 9.79 0.84
C GLY A 82 9.19 9.76 1.86
N PRO A 83 8.83 8.57 2.39
CA PRO A 83 7.75 8.42 3.34
C PRO A 83 8.24 8.76 4.76
N SER A 84 7.31 9.04 5.68
CA SER A 84 7.65 9.22 7.09
C SER A 84 8.08 7.88 7.72
N ARG A 85 9.39 7.70 7.87
CA ARG A 85 10.01 6.51 8.49
C ARG A 85 9.61 6.28 9.95
N ARG A 86 9.01 7.28 10.63
CA ARG A 86 8.51 7.15 12.00
C ARG A 86 7.10 6.55 12.08
N MET A 87 6.36 6.55 10.98
CA MET A 87 4.96 6.14 10.94
C MET A 87 4.78 4.73 10.42
N HIS A 88 5.49 4.40 9.33
CA HIS A 88 5.33 3.17 8.57
C HIS A 88 6.63 2.36 8.56
N ALA A 89 6.51 1.04 8.46
CA ALA A 89 7.63 0.12 8.28
C ALA A 89 7.51 -0.51 6.89
N MET A 90 7.78 0.31 5.86
CA MET A 90 7.50 -0.02 4.45
C MET A 90 8.25 -1.27 3.95
N PRO A 91 9.55 -1.48 4.27
CA PRO A 91 10.23 -2.72 3.92
C PRO A 91 9.56 -3.97 4.50
N GLU A 92 9.10 -3.89 5.75
CA GLU A 92 8.40 -4.98 6.44
C GLU A 92 7.03 -5.25 5.83
N GLU A 93 6.30 -4.20 5.42
CA GLU A 93 5.06 -4.34 4.67
C GLU A 93 5.30 -5.00 3.30
N PHE A 94 6.38 -4.65 2.60
CA PHE A 94 6.75 -5.30 1.34
C PHE A 94 7.05 -6.79 1.53
N LEU A 95 7.80 -7.18 2.57
CA LEU A 95 8.08 -8.60 2.86
C LEU A 95 6.80 -9.40 3.10
N LEU A 96 5.82 -8.81 3.78
CA LEU A 96 4.50 -9.41 3.98
C LEU A 96 3.76 -9.56 2.65
N LEU A 97 3.75 -8.54 1.80
CA LEU A 97 3.12 -8.64 0.47
C LEU A 97 3.82 -9.67 -0.42
N LEU A 98 5.15 -9.79 -0.32
CA LEU A 98 5.93 -10.81 -1.00
C LEU A 98 5.60 -12.22 -0.49
N GLN A 99 5.36 -12.38 0.81
CA GLN A 99 4.88 -13.65 1.37
C GLN A 99 3.47 -14.00 0.88
N LEU A 100 2.55 -13.03 0.83
CA LEU A 100 1.21 -13.26 0.26
C LEU A 100 1.29 -13.61 -1.22
N HIS A 101 2.23 -12.99 -1.94
CA HIS A 101 2.51 -13.33 -3.33
C HIS A 101 2.98 -14.78 -3.50
N SER A 102 3.94 -15.23 -2.69
CA SER A 102 4.44 -16.61 -2.76
C SER A 102 3.40 -17.65 -2.36
N GLN A 103 2.39 -17.26 -1.56
CA GLN A 103 1.26 -18.09 -1.17
C GLN A 103 0.12 -18.09 -2.22
N GLY A 104 0.23 -17.29 -3.29
CA GLY A 104 -0.82 -17.16 -4.30
C GLY A 104 -2.04 -16.35 -3.86
N ALA A 105 -1.97 -15.66 -2.71
CA ALA A 105 -3.07 -14.82 -2.22
C ALA A 105 -3.22 -13.52 -3.02
N LEU A 106 -2.12 -13.01 -3.60
CA LEU A 106 -2.11 -11.87 -4.51
C LEU A 106 -0.96 -12.01 -5.52
N GLN A 107 -0.95 -11.18 -6.55
CA GLN A 107 0.18 -11.05 -7.46
C GLN A 107 0.88 -9.72 -7.26
N LEU A 108 2.17 -9.75 -6.89
CA LEU A 108 2.98 -8.55 -6.72
C LEU A 108 3.85 -8.33 -7.96
N HIS A 109 3.65 -7.22 -8.65
CA HIS A 109 4.41 -6.84 -9.84
C HIS A 109 5.52 -5.85 -9.48
N VAL A 110 6.77 -6.29 -9.57
CA VAL A 110 7.97 -5.51 -9.22
C VAL A 110 8.86 -5.13 -10.42
N GLY A 111 8.45 -5.49 -11.63
CA GLY A 111 9.18 -5.21 -12.86
C GLY A 111 8.29 -4.66 -13.97
N PRO A 112 8.87 -4.40 -15.16
CA PRO A 112 8.10 -3.98 -16.33
C PRO A 112 7.00 -4.99 -16.68
N CYS A 113 5.83 -4.49 -17.08
CA CYS A 113 4.79 -5.33 -17.65
C CYS A 113 5.23 -5.86 -19.02
N THR A 114 4.91 -7.11 -19.31
CA THR A 114 5.00 -7.64 -20.68
C THR A 114 3.80 -7.16 -21.49
N LEU A 115 4.00 -6.96 -22.80
CA LEU A 115 2.91 -6.75 -23.76
C LEU A 115 2.15 -8.05 -24.02
#